data_AF-A0A1J5NN78-F1
#
_entry.id   AF-A0A1J5NN78-F1
#
_cell.length_a   1.000
_cell.length_b   1.000
_cell.length_c   1.000
_cell.angle_alpha   90.00
_cell.angle_beta   90.00
_cell.angle_gamma   90.00
#
_symmetry.space_group_name_H-M   'P 1'
#
loop_
_entity.id
_entity.type
_entity.pdbx_description
1 polymer ?
#
loop_
_entity_poly.entity_id
_entity_poly.type
_entity_poly.pdbx_seq_one_letter_code
_entity_poly.pdbx_strand_id
1 'polypeptide(L)'
;MRITRRRMDFLQKIKQLYEATNLPVHYARVAELLGVSKWSAYEMLKTLEKEGFLASQYEVNQGEKFPGRAMVLFAPTPLADAVLSGKALEEKVSVKEWRQVNERLLFLYEELKKANPKELAEQLLAELPGLESPLIFSAYMIALLIVLLQTLSEKSIRLLKNVVMNAVKEETGLAIFAGAALGSMMKTATQFPLLSQIVSYMSKFQVNLAELNQYERALLMDFLEEALEKAT
;
A
#
# COMPACT_ATOMS: atom_id res chain seq x y z
N MET A 1 -2.00 6.05 -4.51
CA MET A 1 -3.12 7.04 -4.62
C MET A 1 -3.33 7.75 -3.28
N ARG A 2 -3.71 9.04 -3.26
CA ARG A 2 -3.97 9.81 -2.03
C ARG A 2 -5.43 10.29 -2.04
N ILE A 3 -6.28 9.72 -1.21
CA ILE A 3 -7.63 10.25 -0.98
C ILE A 3 -7.45 11.58 -0.24
N THR A 4 -7.74 12.69 -0.93
CA THR A 4 -7.70 14.02 -0.33
C THR A 4 -8.88 14.20 0.61
N ARG A 5 -8.81 15.14 1.57
CA ARG A 5 -9.94 15.45 2.47
C ARG A 5 -11.25 15.66 1.70
N ARG A 6 -11.17 16.42 0.61
CA ARG A 6 -12.29 16.63 -0.31
C ARG A 6 -12.82 15.33 -0.91
N ARG A 7 -11.99 14.36 -1.29
CA ARG A 7 -12.46 13.06 -1.79
C ARG A 7 -13.14 12.23 -0.69
N MET A 8 -12.63 12.32 0.53
CA MET A 8 -13.22 11.65 1.70
C MET A 8 -14.61 12.20 2.03
N ASP A 9 -14.77 13.52 1.99
CA ASP A 9 -16.07 14.19 2.24
C ASP A 9 -17.14 13.71 1.24
N PHE A 10 -16.75 13.50 -0.03
CA PHE A 10 -17.64 12.96 -1.06
C PHE A 10 -18.01 11.50 -0.83
N LEU A 11 -17.05 10.65 -0.48
CA LEU A 11 -17.28 9.24 -0.18
C LEU A 11 -18.18 9.07 1.06
N GLN A 12 -17.89 9.81 2.13
CA GLN A 12 -18.73 9.83 3.35
C GLN A 12 -20.15 10.27 3.02
N LYS A 13 -20.31 11.33 2.22
CA LYS A 13 -21.65 11.87 1.90
C LYS A 13 -22.47 10.92 1.04
N ILE A 14 -21.87 10.27 0.04
CA ILE A 14 -22.57 9.25 -0.75
C ILE A 14 -22.97 8.06 0.11
N LYS A 15 -22.05 7.56 0.95
CA LYS A 15 -22.35 6.42 1.82
C LYS A 15 -23.53 6.74 2.75
N GLN A 16 -23.50 7.89 3.40
CA GLN A 16 -24.58 8.36 4.27
C GLN A 16 -25.93 8.41 3.52
N LEU A 17 -25.94 8.91 2.28
CA LEU A 17 -27.15 8.97 1.47
C LEU A 17 -27.64 7.59 1.03
N TYR A 18 -26.72 6.71 0.64
CA TYR A 18 -27.02 5.35 0.24
C TYR A 18 -27.55 4.51 1.41
N GLU A 19 -26.96 4.61 2.59
CA GLU A 19 -27.42 3.89 3.79
C GLU A 19 -28.80 4.38 4.27
N ALA A 20 -29.11 5.66 4.06
CA ALA A 20 -30.40 6.22 4.45
C ALA A 20 -31.56 5.80 3.54
N THR A 21 -31.31 5.53 2.25
CA THR A 21 -32.36 5.22 1.26
C THR A 21 -32.27 3.81 0.70
N ASN A 22 -31.14 3.14 0.89
CA ASN A 22 -30.73 1.90 0.23
C ASN A 22 -30.80 1.95 -1.31
N LEU A 23 -30.69 3.16 -1.89
CA LEU A 23 -30.83 3.41 -3.33
C LEU A 23 -29.61 4.18 -3.89
N PRO A 24 -29.19 3.91 -5.15
CA PRO A 24 -28.14 4.67 -5.82
C PRO A 24 -28.43 6.18 -5.85
N VAL A 25 -27.38 6.98 -5.64
CA VAL A 25 -27.47 8.41 -5.34
C VAL A 25 -27.15 9.25 -6.57
N HIS A 26 -28.02 10.21 -6.90
CA HIS A 26 -27.75 11.17 -7.97
C HIS A 26 -26.74 12.24 -7.54
N TYR A 27 -25.78 12.56 -8.41
CA TYR A 27 -24.69 13.52 -8.12
C TYR A 27 -25.17 14.91 -7.69
N ALA A 28 -26.33 15.35 -8.17
CA ALA A 28 -26.91 16.64 -7.79
C ALA A 28 -27.24 16.72 -6.30
N ARG A 29 -27.62 15.60 -5.66
CA ARG A 29 -27.93 15.55 -4.23
C ARG A 29 -26.68 15.67 -3.38
N VAL A 30 -25.59 15.06 -3.84
CA VAL A 30 -24.25 15.19 -3.21
C VAL A 30 -23.74 16.62 -3.33
N ALA A 31 -23.96 17.26 -4.50
CA ALA A 31 -23.56 18.64 -4.75
C ALA A 31 -24.23 19.63 -3.77
N GLU A 32 -25.54 19.48 -3.59
CA GLU A 32 -26.35 20.30 -2.67
C GLU A 32 -25.85 20.19 -1.23
N LEU A 33 -25.61 18.98 -0.74
CA LEU A 33 -25.19 18.76 0.65
C LEU A 33 -23.74 19.15 0.95
N LEU A 34 -22.87 19.18 -0.07
CA LEU A 34 -21.47 19.61 0.07
C LEU A 34 -21.26 21.08 -0.32
N GLY A 35 -22.31 21.80 -0.74
CA GLY A 35 -22.22 23.20 -1.13
C GLY A 35 -21.34 23.44 -2.37
N VAL A 36 -21.30 22.49 -3.31
CA VAL A 36 -20.47 22.56 -4.52
C VAL A 36 -21.33 22.58 -5.79
N SER A 37 -20.73 22.99 -6.92
CA SER A 37 -21.45 22.97 -8.20
C SER A 37 -21.77 21.52 -8.64
N LYS A 38 -22.89 21.36 -9.35
CA LYS A 38 -23.30 20.06 -9.95
C LYS A 38 -22.22 19.47 -10.85
N TRP A 39 -21.52 20.32 -11.62
CA TRP A 39 -20.40 19.92 -12.48
C TRP A 39 -19.22 19.38 -11.65
N SER A 40 -18.81 20.10 -10.61
CA SER A 40 -17.72 19.67 -9.73
C SER A 40 -18.04 18.36 -9.01
N ALA A 41 -19.31 18.15 -8.64
CA ALA A 41 -19.72 16.91 -8.03
C ALA A 41 -19.68 15.74 -9.03
N TYR A 42 -20.20 15.95 -10.24
CA TYR A 42 -20.15 14.94 -11.30
C TYR A 42 -18.72 14.49 -11.60
N GLU A 43 -17.79 15.44 -11.82
CA GLU A 43 -16.37 15.15 -12.10
C GLU A 43 -15.71 14.37 -10.96
N MET A 44 -15.99 14.75 -9.70
CA MET A 44 -15.43 14.06 -8.53
C MET A 44 -15.94 12.62 -8.44
N LEU A 45 -17.24 12.41 -8.62
CA LEU A 45 -17.85 11.08 -8.53
C LEU A 45 -17.42 10.18 -9.69
N LYS A 46 -17.28 10.72 -10.91
CA LYS A 46 -16.68 9.99 -12.03
C LYS A 46 -15.23 9.61 -11.80
N THR A 47 -14.46 10.47 -11.12
CA THR A 47 -13.09 10.13 -10.73
C THR A 47 -13.07 8.98 -9.73
N LEU A 48 -13.89 9.06 -8.68
CA LEU A 48 -14.00 8.01 -7.66
C LEU A 48 -14.54 6.69 -8.22
N GLU A 49 -15.40 6.74 -9.23
CA GLU A 49 -15.86 5.57 -10.00
C GLU A 49 -14.71 4.90 -10.75
N LYS A 50 -13.93 5.66 -11.52
CA LYS A 50 -12.75 5.13 -12.24
C LYS A 50 -11.72 4.52 -11.30
N GLU A 51 -11.64 5.02 -10.08
CA GLU A 51 -10.76 4.53 -9.02
C GLU A 51 -11.37 3.33 -8.24
N GLY A 52 -12.59 2.88 -8.59
CA GLY A 52 -13.23 1.68 -8.04
C GLY A 52 -13.97 1.87 -6.72
N PHE A 53 -14.02 3.09 -6.17
CA PHE A 53 -14.74 3.38 -4.92
C PHE A 53 -16.25 3.47 -5.12
N LEU A 54 -16.69 3.80 -6.33
CA LEU A 54 -18.11 3.92 -6.67
C LEU A 54 -18.44 3.09 -7.92
N ALA A 55 -19.67 2.62 -8.00
CA ALA A 55 -20.24 2.06 -9.23
C ALA A 55 -21.30 3.02 -9.77
N SER A 56 -21.33 3.26 -11.08
CA SER A 56 -22.42 4.02 -11.71
C SER A 56 -23.51 3.13 -12.29
N GLN A 57 -24.75 3.61 -12.23
CA GLN A 57 -25.93 3.03 -12.84
C GLN A 57 -26.62 4.10 -13.69
N TYR A 58 -27.06 3.71 -14.88
CA TYR A 58 -27.78 4.60 -15.79
C TYR A 58 -29.25 4.20 -15.81
N GLU A 59 -30.10 5.08 -15.28
CA GLU A 59 -31.54 4.88 -15.33
C GLU A 59 -32.14 5.74 -16.44
N VAL A 60 -32.99 5.12 -17.25
CA VAL A 60 -33.81 5.81 -18.25
C VAL A 60 -35.22 5.85 -17.68
N ASN A 61 -35.79 7.05 -17.54
CA ASN A 61 -37.19 7.20 -17.11
C ASN A 61 -38.11 6.53 -18.14
N GLN A 62 -38.62 5.35 -17.83
CA GLN A 62 -39.57 4.62 -18.68
C GLN A 62 -41.02 5.14 -18.53
N GLY A 63 -41.26 6.09 -17.61
CA GLY A 63 -42.59 6.58 -17.24
C GLY A 63 -43.09 7.83 -17.98
N GLU A 64 -42.29 8.49 -18.83
CA GLU A 64 -42.70 9.70 -19.56
C GLU A 64 -42.69 9.49 -21.08
N LYS A 65 -43.69 10.08 -21.78
CA LYS A 65 -43.93 9.98 -23.23
C LYS A 65 -42.77 10.42 -24.14
N PHE A 66 -41.70 10.96 -23.58
CA PHE A 66 -40.43 11.23 -24.25
C PHE A 66 -39.31 10.75 -23.32
N PRO A 67 -38.52 9.73 -23.68
CA PRO A 67 -37.45 9.25 -22.81
C PRO A 67 -36.43 10.39 -22.63
N GLY A 68 -36.43 10.97 -21.43
CA GLY A 68 -35.45 11.98 -21.05
C GLY A 68 -34.02 11.44 -21.08
N ARG A 69 -33.04 12.34 -20.99
CA ARG A 69 -31.61 11.98 -20.91
C ARG A 69 -31.40 10.98 -19.76
N ALA A 70 -30.65 9.92 -20.01
CA ALA A 70 -30.30 8.93 -18.99
C ALA A 70 -29.71 9.61 -17.76
N MET A 71 -30.21 9.27 -16.57
CA MET A 71 -29.74 9.79 -15.29
C MET A 71 -28.60 8.91 -14.78
N VAL A 72 -27.53 9.53 -14.27
CA VAL A 72 -26.38 8.82 -13.69
C VAL A 72 -26.53 8.80 -12.18
N LEU A 73 -26.59 7.59 -11.63
CA LEU A 73 -26.62 7.32 -10.20
C LEU A 73 -25.33 6.63 -9.77
N PHE A 74 -24.93 6.84 -8.52
CA PHE A 74 -23.72 6.26 -7.95
C PHE A 74 -24.03 5.48 -6.68
N ALA A 75 -23.44 4.30 -6.53
CA ALA A 75 -23.50 3.49 -5.32
C ALA A 75 -22.09 3.24 -4.77
N PRO A 76 -21.90 3.24 -3.44
CA PRO A 76 -20.62 2.86 -2.84
C PRO A 76 -20.31 1.39 -3.12
N THR A 77 -19.03 1.09 -3.36
CA THR A 77 -18.54 -0.29 -3.48
C THR A 77 -17.96 -0.76 -2.14
N PRO A 78 -17.68 -2.07 -1.97
CA PRO A 78 -16.97 -2.56 -0.78
C PRO A 78 -15.62 -1.86 -0.54
N LEU A 79 -14.99 -1.32 -1.59
CA LEU A 79 -13.76 -0.53 -1.48
C LEU A 79 -14.00 0.81 -0.76
N ALA A 80 -15.13 1.48 -1.04
CA ALA A 80 -15.52 2.68 -0.30
C ALA A 80 -15.80 2.37 1.17
N ASP A 81 -16.42 1.21 1.47
CA ASP A 81 -16.65 0.79 2.85
C ASP A 81 -15.34 0.52 3.60
N ALA A 82 -14.37 -0.12 2.95
CA ALA A 82 -13.05 -0.34 3.54
C ALA A 82 -12.33 0.97 3.90
N VAL A 83 -12.45 1.99 3.05
CA VAL A 83 -11.89 3.33 3.29
C VAL A 83 -12.62 4.09 4.40
N LEU A 84 -13.96 3.97 4.46
CA LEU A 84 -14.81 4.76 5.36
C LEU A 84 -14.99 4.14 6.75
N SER A 85 -14.87 2.83 6.87
CA SER A 85 -15.09 2.07 8.12
C SER A 85 -13.94 2.15 9.13
N GLY A 86 -12.91 2.95 8.88
CA GLY A 86 -11.79 3.01 9.80
C GLY A 86 -10.82 1.83 9.70
N LYS A 87 -11.12 0.77 8.93
CA LYS A 87 -10.13 -0.30 8.62
C LYS A 87 -8.96 0.19 7.75
N ALA A 88 -9.05 1.42 7.21
CA ALA A 88 -7.95 2.16 6.59
C ALA A 88 -7.46 3.35 7.45
N LEU A 89 -7.99 3.54 8.65
CA LEU A 89 -7.82 4.74 9.49
C LEU A 89 -7.56 4.45 10.98
N GLU A 90 -7.42 3.18 11.39
CA GLU A 90 -6.69 2.80 12.60
C GLU A 90 -5.19 2.62 12.27
N GLU A 91 -4.47 3.74 12.41
CA GLU A 91 -3.16 3.87 13.09
C GLU A 91 -1.96 3.02 12.60
N LYS A 92 -0.85 3.58 12.08
CA LYS A 92 0.05 4.52 12.79
C LYS A 92 1.00 5.35 11.90
N VAL A 93 0.92 5.26 10.58
CA VAL A 93 1.86 5.97 9.69
C VAL A 93 1.13 7.00 8.85
N SER A 94 1.48 8.27 9.01
CA SER A 94 0.98 9.27 8.06
C SER A 94 1.53 8.92 6.67
N VAL A 95 0.72 8.97 5.60
CA VAL A 95 1.21 8.76 4.22
C VAL A 95 2.45 9.61 3.89
N LYS A 96 2.62 10.74 4.60
CA LYS A 96 3.80 11.59 4.56
C LYS A 96 5.03 10.93 5.19
N GLU A 97 4.89 10.34 6.37
CA GLU A 97 5.93 9.60 7.08
C GLU A 97 6.37 8.35 6.31
N TRP A 98 5.42 7.55 5.77
CA TRP A 98 5.75 6.44 4.88
C TRP A 98 6.58 6.92 3.70
N ARG A 99 6.14 8.00 3.03
CA ARG A 99 6.86 8.54 1.87
C ARG A 99 8.27 8.98 2.24
N GLN A 100 8.44 9.68 3.36
CA GLN A 100 9.76 10.12 3.82
C GLN A 100 10.69 8.94 4.11
N VAL A 101 10.17 7.89 4.75
CA VAL A 101 10.94 6.66 4.98
C VAL A 101 11.26 5.96 3.66
N ASN A 102 10.29 5.81 2.76
CA ASN A 102 10.47 5.16 1.46
C ASN A 102 11.55 5.87 0.64
N GLU A 103 11.44 7.19 0.48
CA GLU A 103 12.43 8.01 -0.23
C GLU A 103 13.81 7.91 0.41
N ARG A 104 13.88 7.94 1.75
CA ARG A 104 15.15 7.77 2.48
C ARG A 104 15.77 6.39 2.23
N LEU A 105 15.02 5.31 2.39
CA LEU A 105 15.55 3.95 2.23
C LEU A 105 16.01 3.70 0.79
N LEU A 106 15.24 4.15 -0.20
CA LEU A 106 15.64 4.08 -1.61
C LEU A 106 16.90 4.92 -1.90
N PHE A 107 17.02 6.11 -1.31
CA PHE A 107 18.24 6.92 -1.41
C PHE A 107 19.45 6.22 -0.79
N LEU A 108 19.28 5.57 0.38
CA LEU A 108 20.36 4.80 1.00
C LEU A 108 20.84 3.67 0.08
N TYR A 109 19.95 3.01 -0.67
CA TYR A 109 20.37 2.02 -1.67
C TYR A 109 21.16 2.61 -2.82
N GLU A 110 20.76 3.76 -3.32
CA GLU A 110 21.44 4.43 -4.43
C GLU A 110 22.85 4.88 -4.03
N GLU A 111 22.99 5.50 -2.86
CA GLU A 111 24.27 6.01 -2.36
C GLU A 111 25.22 4.88 -1.91
N LEU A 112 24.71 3.85 -1.23
CA LEU A 112 25.55 2.85 -0.55
C LEU A 112 25.84 1.60 -1.39
N LYS A 113 25.31 1.50 -2.63
CA LYS A 113 25.73 0.48 -3.63
C LYS A 113 27.25 0.48 -3.87
N LYS A 114 27.95 1.59 -3.58
CA LYS A 114 29.38 1.77 -3.90
C LYS A 114 30.33 1.82 -2.70
N ALA A 115 29.85 2.03 -1.46
CA ALA A 115 30.74 2.40 -0.35
C ALA A 115 30.97 1.26 0.66
N ASN A 116 29.92 0.71 1.29
CA ASN A 116 30.08 -0.30 2.36
C ASN A 116 28.75 -0.98 2.79
N PRO A 117 28.42 -2.18 2.27
CA PRO A 117 27.17 -2.89 2.61
C PRO A 117 27.02 -3.24 4.10
N LYS A 118 28.14 -3.51 4.77
CA LYS A 118 28.16 -3.87 6.18
C LYS A 118 27.73 -2.70 7.05
N GLU A 119 28.26 -1.51 6.76
CA GLU A 119 27.95 -0.28 7.49
C GLU A 119 26.47 0.12 7.32
N LEU A 120 25.92 -0.04 6.11
CA LEU A 120 24.48 0.14 5.90
C LEU A 120 23.65 -0.84 6.76
N ALA A 121 24.04 -2.11 6.80
CA ALA A 121 23.34 -3.09 7.63
C ALA A 121 23.43 -2.75 9.13
N GLU A 122 24.59 -2.30 9.62
CA GLU A 122 24.76 -1.86 11.00
C GLU A 122 23.89 -0.64 11.32
N GLN A 123 23.84 0.35 10.41
CA GLN A 123 23.00 1.53 10.57
C GLN A 123 21.51 1.18 10.65
N LEU A 124 21.00 0.40 9.69
CA LEU A 124 19.58 0.02 9.65
C LEU A 124 19.19 -0.81 10.88
N LEU A 125 20.06 -1.71 11.32
CA LEU A 125 19.85 -2.57 12.49
C LEU A 125 19.83 -1.77 13.80
N ALA A 126 20.66 -0.72 13.92
CA ALA A 126 20.68 0.15 15.09
C ALA A 126 19.38 0.97 15.24
N GLU A 127 18.68 1.26 14.15
CA GLU A 127 17.42 2.02 14.16
C GLU A 127 16.19 1.16 14.49
N LEU A 128 16.21 -0.15 14.19
CA LEU A 128 15.07 -1.07 14.36
C LEU A 128 14.39 -1.03 15.74
N PRO A 129 15.10 -1.01 16.89
CA PRO A 129 14.46 -1.01 18.21
C PRO A 129 13.54 0.18 18.45
N GLY A 130 13.84 1.34 17.84
CA GLY A 130 13.08 2.58 18.01
C GLY A 130 11.85 2.70 17.12
N LEU A 131 11.63 1.74 16.21
CA LEU A 131 10.52 1.79 15.27
C LEU A 131 9.26 1.16 15.87
N GLU A 132 8.31 2.02 16.24
CA GLU A 132 7.01 1.62 16.77
C GLU A 132 5.99 1.25 15.70
N SER A 133 6.15 1.78 14.48
CA SER A 133 5.24 1.49 13.38
C SER A 133 5.53 0.11 12.76
N PRO A 134 4.52 -0.79 12.66
CA PRO A 134 4.68 -2.07 11.99
C PRO A 134 5.11 -1.94 10.52
N LEU A 135 4.57 -0.95 9.79
CA LEU A 135 4.88 -0.69 8.39
C LEU A 135 6.34 -0.23 8.22
N ILE A 136 6.76 0.77 9.01
CA ILE A 136 8.12 1.33 8.92
C ILE A 136 9.14 0.27 9.34
N PHE A 137 8.88 -0.45 10.44
CA PHE A 137 9.72 -1.56 10.88
C PHE A 137 9.88 -2.61 9.78
N SER A 138 8.78 -2.99 9.12
CA SER A 138 8.81 -3.99 8.05
C SER A 138 9.58 -3.51 6.81
N ALA A 139 9.50 -2.23 6.45
CA ALA A 139 10.32 -1.68 5.37
C ALA A 139 11.82 -1.69 5.69
N TYR A 140 12.20 -1.37 6.94
CA TYR A 140 13.59 -1.50 7.38
C TYR A 140 14.08 -2.95 7.37
N MET A 141 13.22 -3.90 7.76
CA MET A 141 13.55 -5.33 7.69
C MET A 141 13.72 -5.79 6.25
N ILE A 142 12.80 -5.43 5.34
CA ILE A 142 12.97 -5.68 3.91
C ILE A 142 14.28 -5.09 3.43
N ALA A 143 14.58 -3.87 3.87
CA ALA A 143 15.78 -3.20 3.47
C ALA A 143 17.05 -3.98 3.90
N LEU A 144 17.14 -4.33 5.19
CA LEU A 144 18.22 -5.18 5.69
C LEU A 144 18.36 -6.47 4.87
N LEU A 145 17.27 -7.16 4.58
CA LEU A 145 17.27 -8.39 3.79
C LEU A 145 17.77 -8.18 2.35
N ILE A 146 17.47 -7.04 1.72
CA ILE A 146 18.03 -6.71 0.40
C ILE A 146 19.55 -6.52 0.48
N VAL A 147 20.06 -5.88 1.54
CA VAL A 147 21.52 -5.75 1.75
C VAL A 147 22.18 -7.12 1.86
N LEU A 148 21.52 -8.07 2.53
CA LEU A 148 21.99 -9.46 2.64
C LEU A 148 22.02 -10.19 1.29
N LEU A 149 21.09 -9.86 0.39
CA LEU A 149 21.02 -10.44 -0.96
C LEU A 149 22.15 -10.00 -1.90
N GLN A 150 22.96 -8.99 -1.54
CA GLN A 150 24.11 -8.57 -2.37
C GLN A 150 25.17 -9.67 -2.57
N THR A 151 25.13 -10.72 -1.76
CA THR A 151 25.98 -11.91 -1.94
C THR A 151 25.51 -12.82 -3.08
N LEU A 152 24.30 -12.61 -3.60
CA LEU A 152 23.74 -13.39 -4.70
C LEU A 152 24.08 -12.79 -6.06
N SER A 153 24.09 -13.64 -7.08
CA SER A 153 24.16 -13.19 -8.47
C SER A 153 22.89 -12.44 -8.88
N GLU A 154 22.99 -11.46 -9.78
CA GLU A 154 21.83 -10.77 -10.34
C GLU A 154 20.77 -11.73 -10.91
N LYS A 155 21.20 -12.85 -11.52
CA LYS A 155 20.29 -13.87 -12.05
C LYS A 155 19.44 -14.49 -10.93
N SER A 156 20.04 -14.77 -9.78
CA SER A 156 19.34 -15.29 -8.60
C SER A 156 18.36 -14.26 -8.05
N ILE A 157 18.75 -12.98 -8.02
CA ILE A 157 17.88 -11.89 -7.56
C ILE A 157 16.68 -11.71 -8.50
N ARG A 158 16.89 -11.77 -9.83
CA ARG A 158 15.82 -11.72 -10.84
C ARG A 158 14.82 -12.87 -10.69
N LEU A 159 15.31 -14.09 -10.46
CA LEU A 159 14.44 -15.24 -10.20
C LEU A 159 13.62 -15.06 -8.93
N LEU A 160 14.25 -14.57 -7.85
CA LEU A 160 13.55 -14.27 -6.60
C LEU A 160 12.48 -13.20 -6.80
N LYS A 161 12.79 -12.09 -7.49
CA LYS A 161 11.82 -11.04 -7.84
C LYS A 161 10.60 -11.66 -8.54
N ASN A 162 10.83 -12.47 -9.57
CA ASN A 162 9.73 -13.10 -10.32
C ASN A 162 8.86 -14.00 -9.43
N VAL A 163 9.44 -14.81 -8.55
CA VAL A 163 8.66 -15.68 -7.67
C VAL A 163 7.83 -14.85 -6.67
N VAL A 164 8.43 -13.82 -6.09
CA VAL A 164 7.79 -12.97 -5.09
C VAL A 164 6.67 -12.14 -5.70
N MET A 165 6.88 -11.53 -6.87
CA MET A 165 5.88 -10.68 -7.54
C MET A 165 4.70 -11.46 -8.13
N ASN A 166 4.86 -12.78 -8.34
CA ASN A 166 3.78 -13.64 -8.82
C ASN A 166 3.03 -14.36 -7.67
N ALA A 167 3.33 -14.03 -6.41
CA ALA A 167 2.60 -14.61 -5.28
C ALA A 167 1.12 -14.16 -5.29
N VAL A 168 0.20 -15.09 -5.00
CA VAL A 168 -1.25 -14.82 -4.99
C VAL A 168 -1.64 -13.78 -3.92
N LYS A 169 -0.87 -13.69 -2.83
CA LYS A 169 -1.06 -12.72 -1.74
C LYS A 169 0.26 -12.01 -1.45
N GLU A 170 0.19 -10.71 -1.20
CA GLU A 170 1.34 -9.84 -0.89
C GLU A 170 2.10 -10.33 0.34
N GLU A 171 1.37 -10.72 1.39
CA GLU A 171 1.94 -11.30 2.62
C GLU A 171 2.79 -12.55 2.33
N THR A 172 2.29 -13.43 1.45
CA THR A 172 3.01 -14.64 1.05
C THR A 172 4.25 -14.30 0.23
N GLY A 173 4.17 -13.32 -0.67
CA GLY A 173 5.32 -12.82 -1.41
C GLY A 173 6.42 -12.29 -0.47
N LEU A 174 6.05 -11.43 0.47
CA LEU A 174 6.98 -10.86 1.47
C LEU A 174 7.60 -11.94 2.37
N ALA A 175 6.83 -12.95 2.76
CA ALA A 175 7.34 -14.09 3.53
C ALA A 175 8.32 -14.96 2.71
N ILE A 176 8.01 -15.25 1.45
CA ILE A 176 8.90 -15.97 0.53
C ILE A 176 10.22 -15.19 0.37
N PHE A 177 10.13 -13.89 0.15
CA PHE A 177 11.29 -13.00 0.04
C PHE A 177 12.18 -13.10 1.29
N ALA A 178 11.60 -12.92 2.48
CA ALA A 178 12.36 -12.96 3.72
C ALA A 178 12.99 -14.33 3.99
N GLY A 179 12.26 -15.41 3.72
CA GLY A 179 12.77 -16.77 3.83
C GLY A 179 13.92 -17.04 2.85
N ALA A 180 13.81 -16.60 1.60
CA ALA A 180 14.86 -16.76 0.61
C ALA A 180 16.12 -15.94 0.94
N ALA A 181 15.94 -14.70 1.42
CA ALA A 181 17.04 -13.83 1.83
C ALA A 181 17.80 -14.35 3.06
N LEU A 182 17.10 -14.89 4.06
CA LEU A 182 17.78 -15.56 5.18
C LEU A 182 18.40 -16.89 4.76
N GLY A 183 17.68 -17.68 3.97
CA GLY A 183 18.10 -19.00 3.51
C GLY A 183 19.39 -18.96 2.69
N SER A 184 19.56 -17.93 1.87
CA SER A 184 20.80 -17.73 1.08
C SER A 184 22.03 -17.55 1.96
N MET A 185 21.86 -17.00 3.16
CA MET A 185 22.95 -16.71 4.09
C MET A 185 23.28 -17.83 5.06
N MET A 186 22.44 -18.85 5.19
CA MET A 186 22.69 -19.94 6.16
C MET A 186 24.02 -20.65 5.90
N LYS A 187 24.48 -20.70 4.64
CA LYS A 187 25.76 -21.30 4.26
C LYS A 187 26.97 -20.41 4.61
N THR A 188 26.76 -19.11 4.76
CA THR A 188 27.79 -18.09 5.05
C THR A 188 27.57 -17.40 6.39
N ALA A 189 26.75 -18.00 7.27
CA ALA A 189 26.32 -17.42 8.54
C ALA A 189 27.49 -17.02 9.46
N THR A 190 28.60 -17.76 9.41
CA THR A 190 29.82 -17.46 10.19
C THR A 190 30.55 -16.20 9.72
N GLN A 191 30.28 -15.73 8.50
CA GLN A 191 30.90 -14.56 7.88
C GLN A 191 30.11 -13.27 8.13
N PHE A 192 28.89 -13.38 8.67
CA PHE A 192 28.02 -12.24 8.96
C PHE A 192 27.63 -12.21 10.45
N PRO A 193 28.44 -11.54 11.31
CA PRO A 193 28.17 -11.43 12.75
C PRO A 193 26.80 -10.83 13.11
N LEU A 194 26.20 -10.06 12.19
CA LEU A 194 24.90 -9.40 12.36
C LEU A 194 23.70 -10.32 12.08
N LEU A 195 23.92 -11.49 11.45
CA LEU A 195 22.83 -12.37 11.03
C LEU A 195 21.98 -12.84 12.22
N SER A 196 22.60 -13.14 13.37
CA SER A 196 21.89 -13.54 14.59
C SER A 196 20.96 -12.44 15.10
N GLN A 197 21.39 -11.18 15.04
CA GLN A 197 20.58 -10.03 15.43
C GLN A 197 19.42 -9.82 14.45
N ILE A 198 19.66 -9.91 13.14
CA ILE A 198 18.59 -9.80 12.13
C ILE A 198 17.55 -10.92 12.31
N VAL A 199 17.99 -12.16 12.55
CA VAL A 199 17.11 -13.30 12.80
C VAL A 199 16.26 -13.08 14.06
N SER A 200 16.78 -12.43 15.09
CA SER A 200 16.01 -12.10 16.31
C SER A 200 14.79 -11.21 16.04
N TYR A 201 14.85 -10.38 14.99
CA TYR A 201 13.73 -9.53 14.56
C TYR A 201 12.75 -10.22 13.59
N MET A 202 13.07 -11.42 13.11
CA MET A 202 12.25 -12.11 12.11
C MET A 202 10.86 -12.49 12.64
N SER A 203 10.76 -12.87 13.92
CA SER A 203 9.46 -13.15 14.52
C SER A 203 8.57 -11.90 14.57
N LYS A 204 9.11 -10.75 14.98
CA LYS A 204 8.39 -9.46 14.97
C LYS A 204 7.99 -9.06 13.55
N PHE A 205 8.88 -9.27 12.58
CA PHE A 205 8.57 -9.00 11.16
C PHE A 205 7.37 -9.82 10.67
N GLN A 206 7.34 -11.13 10.93
CA GLN A 206 6.22 -12.00 10.53
C GLN A 206 4.91 -11.62 11.21
N VAL A 207 4.95 -11.31 12.51
CA VAL A 207 3.78 -10.81 13.26
C VAL A 207 3.27 -9.51 12.63
N ASN A 208 4.16 -8.55 12.38
CA ASN A 208 3.79 -7.30 11.73
C ASN A 208 3.15 -7.55 10.35
N LEU A 209 3.73 -8.40 9.50
CA LEU A 209 3.16 -8.71 8.19
C LEU A 209 1.72 -9.23 8.28
N ALA A 210 1.44 -10.10 9.26
CA ALA A 210 0.11 -10.65 9.50
C ALA A 210 -0.88 -9.59 10.03
N GLU A 211 -0.41 -8.58 10.78
CA GLU A 211 -1.23 -7.50 11.34
C GLU A 211 -1.47 -6.35 10.35
N LEU A 212 -0.54 -6.08 9.44
CA LEU A 212 -0.67 -5.02 8.44
C LEU A 212 -1.90 -5.24 7.56
N ASN A 213 -2.57 -4.15 7.18
CA ASN A 213 -3.69 -4.23 6.26
C ASN A 213 -3.21 -4.43 4.80
N GLN A 214 -4.13 -4.73 3.88
CA GLN A 214 -3.80 -4.98 2.48
C GLN A 214 -3.09 -3.80 1.81
N TYR A 215 -3.48 -2.55 2.13
CA TYR A 215 -2.86 -1.36 1.55
C TYR A 215 -1.41 -1.21 2.01
N GLU A 216 -1.13 -1.43 3.29
CA GLU A 216 0.23 -1.36 3.83
C GLU A 216 1.13 -2.48 3.27
N ARG A 217 0.59 -3.69 3.08
CA ARG A 217 1.32 -4.78 2.43
C ARG A 217 1.63 -4.46 0.97
N ALA A 218 0.70 -3.82 0.26
CA ALA A 218 0.94 -3.34 -1.10
C ALA A 218 2.05 -2.28 -1.14
N LEU A 219 2.07 -1.32 -0.19
CA LEU A 219 3.17 -0.35 -0.08
C LEU A 219 4.53 -1.02 0.14
N LEU A 220 4.59 -2.08 0.95
CA LEU A 220 5.82 -2.85 1.16
C LEU A 220 6.24 -3.64 -0.09
N MET A 221 5.28 -4.17 -0.84
CA MET A 221 5.54 -4.86 -2.12
C MET A 221 6.07 -3.88 -3.18
N ASP A 222 5.46 -2.70 -3.31
CA ASP A 222 5.93 -1.63 -4.20
C ASP A 222 7.36 -1.22 -3.83
N PHE A 223 7.63 -0.99 -2.54
CA PHE A 223 8.98 -0.69 -2.05
C PHE A 223 9.98 -1.81 -2.37
N LEU A 224 9.61 -3.07 -2.12
CA LEU A 224 10.46 -4.21 -2.41
C LEU A 224 10.81 -4.30 -3.91
N GLU A 225 9.82 -4.09 -4.77
CA GLU A 225 10.03 -4.08 -6.21
C GLU A 225 11.00 -2.96 -6.63
N GLU A 226 10.75 -1.72 -6.20
CA GLU A 226 11.60 -0.57 -6.52
C GLU A 226 13.03 -0.75 -5.98
N ALA A 227 13.17 -1.26 -4.76
CA ALA A 227 14.47 -1.47 -4.14
C ALA A 227 15.25 -2.62 -4.80
N LEU A 228 14.59 -3.70 -5.20
CA LEU A 228 15.24 -4.80 -5.94
C LEU A 228 15.72 -4.34 -7.33
N GLU A 229 14.95 -3.51 -8.03
CA GLU A 229 15.38 -2.95 -9.33
C GLU A 229 16.65 -2.10 -9.19
N LYS A 230 16.73 -1.29 -8.14
CA LYS A 230 17.92 -0.49 -7.85
C LYS A 230 19.11 -1.34 -7.35
N ALA A 231 18.82 -2.47 -6.70
CA ALA A 231 19.83 -3.38 -6.17
C ALA A 231 20.49 -4.27 -7.24
N THR A 232 19.77 -4.65 -8.30
CA THR A 232 20.33 -5.30 -9.50
C THR A 232 21.04 -4.34 -10.44
#